data_AF-A0A448YF34-F1
#
_entry.id   AF-A0A448YF34-F1
#
_cell.length_a   1.000
_cell.length_b   1.000
_cell.length_c   1.000
_cell.angle_alpha   90.00
_cell.angle_beta   90.00
_cell.angle_gamma   90.00
#
_symmetry.space_group_name_H-M   'P 1'
#
loop_
_entity.id
_entity.type
_entity.pdbx_description
1 polymer ?
#
loop_
_entity_poly.entity_id
_entity_poly.type
_entity_poly.pdbx_seq_one_letter_code
_entity_poly.pdbx_strand_id
1 'polypeptide(L)'
;MDLVAKKSVSKVHPNIKRVTCKKCSRLMVPGVTAKWRLMNYSKDKMPKCDILEISCVCGNIKRFPIGQKPDYVLFSERDDVLFDPGKGPADTEERKDDQTYYKS
;
A
#
# COMPACT_ATOMS: atom_id res chain seq x y z
N MET A 1 -1.42 1.17 18.23
CA MET A 1 -2.32 0.41 17.33
C MET A 1 -1.85 -1.02 17.03
N ASP A 2 -0.66 -1.44 17.47
CA ASP A 2 -0.14 -2.77 17.09
C ASP A 2 -0.61 -3.94 17.98
N LEU A 3 -0.86 -3.71 19.27
CA LEU A 3 -1.12 -4.81 20.21
C LEU A 3 -2.47 -5.49 19.98
N VAL A 4 -3.53 -4.70 19.80
CA VAL A 4 -4.88 -5.24 19.55
C VAL A 4 -4.89 -6.00 18.22
N ALA A 5 -4.40 -5.40 17.14
CA ALA A 5 -4.35 -6.02 15.82
C ALA A 5 -3.51 -7.31 15.79
N LYS A 6 -2.39 -7.37 16.53
CA LYS A 6 -1.59 -8.60 16.65
C LYS A 6 -2.32 -9.67 17.45
N LYS A 7 -2.99 -9.30 18.54
CA LYS A 7 -3.72 -10.23 19.41
C LYS A 7 -4.94 -10.83 18.71
N SER A 8 -5.68 -10.02 17.95
CA SER A 8 -6.85 -10.46 17.18
C SER A 8 -6.52 -10.98 15.78
N VAL A 9 -5.22 -11.00 15.41
CA VAL A 9 -4.73 -11.37 14.06
C VAL A 9 -5.45 -10.58 12.95
N SER A 10 -5.84 -9.34 13.25
CA SER A 10 -6.59 -8.49 12.33
C SER A 10 -5.65 -7.78 11.35
N LYS A 11 -5.91 -7.91 10.05
CA LYS A 11 -5.14 -7.23 9.00
C LYS A 11 -5.56 -5.77 8.91
N VAL A 12 -4.65 -4.87 9.29
CA VAL A 12 -4.85 -3.43 9.18
C VAL A 12 -4.61 -2.94 7.75
N HIS A 13 -5.46 -2.02 7.28
CA HIS A 13 -5.36 -1.39 5.97
C HIS A 13 -3.96 -0.77 5.76
N PRO A 14 -3.33 -0.92 4.58
CA PRO A 14 -1.97 -0.44 4.38
C PRO A 14 -1.82 1.08 4.50
N ASN A 15 -2.85 1.88 4.21
CA ASN A 15 -2.76 3.34 4.42
C ASN A 15 -2.58 3.70 5.91
N ILE A 16 -3.23 2.99 6.82
CA ILE A 16 -3.01 3.19 8.27
C ILE A 16 -1.57 2.81 8.64
N LYS A 17 -1.06 1.70 8.09
CA LYS A 17 0.34 1.26 8.31
C LYS A 17 1.37 2.21 7.68
N ARG A 18 1.02 2.92 6.60
CA ARG A 18 1.87 3.93 5.95
C ARG A 18 2.00 5.17 6.84
N VAL A 19 0.90 5.63 7.45
CA VAL A 19 0.91 6.82 8.32
C VAL A 19 1.40 6.51 9.75
N THR A 20 1.32 5.27 10.24
CA THR A 20 1.71 4.95 11.63
C THR A 20 3.13 4.41 11.75
N CYS A 21 4.00 4.99 12.58
CA CYS A 21 5.37 4.50 12.77
C CYS A 21 5.39 3.10 13.40
N LYS A 22 6.11 2.16 12.79
CA LYS A 22 6.22 0.77 13.26
C LYS A 22 7.03 0.60 14.56
N LYS A 23 7.85 1.59 14.93
CA LYS A 23 8.69 1.55 16.14
C LYS A 23 7.98 2.13 17.36
N CYS A 24 7.53 3.38 17.26
CA CYS A 24 6.91 4.09 18.39
C CYS A 24 5.38 4.18 18.31
N SER A 25 4.74 3.56 17.32
CA SER A 25 3.28 3.60 17.09
C SER A 25 2.67 5.01 16.93
N ARG A 26 3.48 6.04 16.67
CA ARG A 26 3.03 7.43 16.49
C ARG A 26 2.53 7.67 15.06
N LEU A 27 1.53 8.52 14.92
CA LEU A 27 1.07 9.05 13.63
C LEU A 27 2.15 9.95 13.01
N MET A 28 2.53 9.70 11.76
CA MET A 28 3.56 10.42 11.02
C MET A 28 2.91 11.56 10.22
N VAL A 29 2.73 12.70 10.88
CA VAL A 29 2.18 13.93 10.29
C VAL A 29 3.34 14.76 9.71
N PRO A 30 3.28 15.14 8.43
CA PRO A 30 4.30 15.99 7.81
C PRO A 30 4.49 17.29 8.60
N GLY A 31 5.73 17.70 8.83
CA GLY A 31 6.07 18.98 9.47
C GLY A 31 5.97 18.97 11.01
N VAL A 32 5.20 18.05 11.60
CA VAL A 32 5.02 17.97 13.07
C VAL A 32 5.81 16.79 13.66
N THR A 33 5.48 15.57 13.24
CA THR A 33 6.02 14.33 13.83
C THR A 33 6.83 13.50 12.84
N ALA A 34 6.86 13.91 11.57
CA ALA A 34 7.67 13.31 10.53
C ALA A 34 8.18 14.33 9.52
N LYS A 35 9.37 14.07 8.96
CA LYS A 35 9.93 14.81 7.83
C LYS A 35 9.88 13.94 6.58
N TRP A 36 9.33 14.50 5.51
CA TRP A 36 9.15 13.85 4.22
C TRP A 36 10.21 14.40 3.27
N ARG A 37 10.93 13.52 2.58
CA ARG A 37 11.99 13.89 1.64
C ARG A 37 11.91 13.01 0.41
N LEU A 38 12.08 13.61 -0.75
CA LEU A 38 12.29 12.86 -1.98
C LEU A 38 13.79 12.66 -2.17
N MET A 39 14.22 11.40 -2.17
CA MET A 39 15.63 11.02 -2.30
C MET A 39 15.80 10.18 -3.56
N ASN A 40 16.84 10.48 -4.32
CA ASN A 40 17.26 9.67 -5.45
C ASN A 40 18.71 9.22 -5.20
N TYR A 41 18.88 7.90 -4.99
CA TYR A 41 20.18 7.30 -4.69
C TYR A 41 20.93 6.81 -5.94
N SER A 42 20.36 6.98 -7.13
CA SER A 42 21.01 6.57 -8.37
C SER A 42 22.12 7.56 -8.75
N LYS A 43 23.21 7.05 -9.34
CA LYS A 43 24.32 7.89 -9.84
C LYS A 43 23.85 8.84 -10.94
N ASP A 44 23.00 8.33 -11.83
CA ASP A 44 22.51 9.05 -13.02
C ASP A 44 21.25 9.87 -12.73
N LYS A 45 20.80 9.94 -11.46
CA LYS A 45 19.60 10.67 -11.01
C LYS A 45 18.36 10.37 -11.87
N MET A 46 18.18 9.11 -12.23
CA MET A 46 17.07 8.70 -13.09
C MET A 46 15.75 8.84 -12.32
N PRO A 47 14.68 9.38 -12.93
CA PRO A 47 13.39 9.59 -12.25
C PRO A 47 12.78 8.28 -11.72
N LYS A 48 13.07 7.15 -12.39
CA LYS A 48 12.63 5.82 -11.94
C LYS A 48 13.19 5.37 -10.59
N CYS A 49 14.24 6.04 -10.11
CA CYS A 49 14.93 5.74 -8.87
C CYS A 49 14.52 6.66 -7.72
N ASP A 50 13.45 7.44 -7.89
CA ASP A 50 12.93 8.32 -6.86
C ASP A 50 12.26 7.52 -5.72
N ILE A 51 12.68 7.82 -4.49
CA ILE A 51 12.21 7.20 -3.26
C ILE A 51 11.69 8.29 -2.32
N LEU A 52 10.44 8.15 -1.90
CA LEU A 52 9.88 8.96 -0.82
C LEU A 52 10.32 8.39 0.51
N GLU A 53 11.15 9.16 1.23
CA GLU A 53 11.57 8.85 2.59
C GLU A 53 10.76 9.63 3.61
N ILE A 54 10.16 8.89 4.54
CA ILE A 54 9.43 9.45 5.67
C ILE A 54 10.17 9.09 6.95
N SER A 55 10.83 10.09 7.53
CA SER A 55 11.57 9.98 8.79
C SER A 55 10.67 10.41 9.96
N CYS A 56 10.57 9.57 10.99
CA CYS A 56 9.90 9.91 12.24
C CYS A 56 10.88 10.58 13.21
N VAL A 57 10.38 11.38 14.15
CA VAL A 57 11.18 11.98 15.24
C VAL A 57 11.91 10.93 16.09
N CYS A 58 11.42 9.68 16.16
CA CYS A 58 12.12 8.59 16.86
C CYS A 58 13.31 7.98 16.09
N GLY A 59 13.63 8.51 14.91
CA GLY A 59 14.73 8.04 14.05
C GLY A 59 14.36 6.91 13.08
N ASN A 60 13.14 6.36 13.15
CA ASN A 60 12.73 5.33 12.19
C ASN A 60 12.37 5.93 10.82
N ILE A 61 12.81 5.29 9.74
CA ILE A 61 12.62 5.77 8.36
C ILE A 61 11.81 4.75 7.58
N LYS A 62 10.78 5.22 6.87
CA LYS A 62 10.05 4.43 5.88
C LYS A 62 10.41 4.92 4.48
N ARG A 63 10.58 3.98 3.56
CA ARG A 63 10.95 4.25 2.17
C ARG A 63 9.86 3.71 1.24
N PHE A 64 9.40 4.56 0.32
CA PHE A 64 8.42 4.20 -0.70
C PHE A 64 9.02 4.47 -2.08
N PRO A 65 9.23 3.44 -2.92
CA PRO A 65 9.78 3.61 -4.26
C PRO A 65 8.68 4.14 -5.18
N ILE A 66 8.58 5.45 -5.31
CA ILE A 66 7.55 6.08 -6.15
C ILE A 66 7.95 6.13 -7.62
N GLY A 67 9.25 6.18 -7.91
CA GLY A 67 9.75 6.28 -9.28
C GLY A 67 9.63 4.99 -10.09
N GLN A 68 9.63 3.81 -9.44
CA GLN A 68 9.72 2.54 -10.18
C GLN A 68 8.48 2.24 -11.03
N LYS A 69 7.29 2.52 -10.49
CA LYS A 69 6.01 2.26 -11.13
C LYS A 69 5.03 3.38 -10.72
N PRO A 70 4.84 4.41 -11.57
CA PRO A 70 3.93 5.50 -11.25
C PRO A 70 2.47 5.03 -11.15
N ASP A 71 2.08 4.05 -11.96
CA ASP A 71 0.71 3.52 -12.01
C ASP A 71 0.48 2.36 -11.02
N TYR A 72 1.35 2.20 -10.02
CA TYR A 72 1.20 1.11 -9.06
C TYR A 72 0.06 1.38 -8.08
N VAL A 73 -0.97 0.54 -8.14
CA VAL A 73 -2.08 0.54 -7.19
C VAL A 73 -1.92 -0.59 -6.18
N LEU A 74 -2.14 -0.27 -4.91
CA LEU A 74 -2.13 -1.23 -3.82
C LEU A 74 -3.28 -2.24 -3.98
N PHE A 75 -3.07 -3.50 -3.59
CA PHE A 75 -4.12 -4.53 -3.67
C PHE A 75 -5.46 -4.11 -3.05
N SER A 76 -5.44 -3.43 -1.90
CA SER A 76 -6.65 -2.97 -1.22
C SER A 76 -7.29 -1.72 -1.83
N GLU A 77 -6.69 -1.14 -2.88
CA GLU A 77 -7.19 0.04 -3.60
C GLU A 77 -7.62 -0.32 -5.02
N ARG A 78 -7.58 -1.59 -5.41
CA ARG A 78 -8.01 -2.01 -6.75
C ARG A 78 -9.50 -2.27 -6.80
N ASP A 79 -10.13 -1.84 -7.89
CA ASP A 79 -11.58 -1.94 -8.10
C ASP A 79 -12.08 -3.40 -8.19
N ASP A 80 -11.22 -4.35 -8.58
CA ASP A 80 -11.54 -5.79 -8.67
C ASP A 80 -11.70 -6.45 -7.29
N VAL A 81 -11.14 -5.84 -6.24
CA VAL A 81 -11.10 -6.40 -4.88
C VAL A 81 -12.02 -5.65 -3.92
N LEU A 82 -12.35 -4.39 -4.23
CA LEU A 82 -13.18 -3.55 -3.39
C LEU A 82 -14.65 -3.94 -3.51
N PHE A 83 -15.24 -4.38 -2.40
CA PHE A 83 -16.68 -4.50 -2.28
C PHE A 83 -17.25 -3.11 -1.98
N ASP A 84 -17.76 -2.44 -3.01
CA ASP A 84 -18.46 -1.17 -2.86
C ASP A 84 -19.96 -1.42 -2.65
N PRO A 85 -20.54 -1.14 -1.47
CA PRO A 85 -21.96 -1.41 -1.21
C PRO A 85 -22.92 -0.54 -2.05
N GLY A 86 -22.41 0.50 -2.70
CA GLY A 86 -23.17 1.36 -3.64
C GLY A 86 -23.00 0.97 -5.11
N LYS A 87 -22.07 0.08 -5.44
CA LYS A 87 -21.85 -0.45 -6.78
C LYS A 87 -22.43 -1.87 -6.74
N GLY A 88 -23.55 -2.09 -7.42
CA GLY A 88 -24.05 -3.46 -7.65
C GLY A 88 -22.91 -4.35 -8.18
N PRO A 89 -22.96 -5.68 -8.00
CA PRO A 89 -21.87 -6.56 -8.37
C PRO A 89 -21.41 -6.20 -9.78
N ALA A 90 -20.16 -5.73 -9.91
CA ALA A 90 -19.59 -5.44 -11.20
C ALA A 90 -19.69 -6.73 -12.00
N ASP A 91 -20.42 -6.70 -13.11
CA ASP A 91 -20.68 -7.84 -13.96
C ASP A 91 -19.35 -8.55 -14.21
N THR A 92 -19.20 -9.72 -13.61
CA THR A 92 -18.10 -10.63 -13.90
C THR A 92 -18.22 -10.96 -15.38
N GLU A 93 -17.44 -10.26 -16.21
CA GLU A 93 -17.16 -10.72 -17.57
C GLU A 93 -16.78 -12.19 -17.49
N GLU A 94 -17.49 -12.96 -18.30
CA GLU A 94 -17.66 -14.39 -18.24
C GLU A 94 -16.31 -15.12 -18.08
N ARG A 95 -16.22 -15.95 -17.03
CA ARG A 95 -15.30 -17.08 -17.01
C ARG A 95 -15.78 -18.11 -18.05
N LYS A 96 -15.61 -17.80 -19.33
CA LYS A 96 -15.60 -18.78 -20.43
C LYS A 96 -14.27 -19.50 -20.35
N ASP A 97 -14.24 -20.64 -19.68
CA ASP A 97 -13.27 -21.74 -19.81
C ASP A 97 -13.54 -22.66 -18.62
N ASP A 98 -14.38 -23.69 -18.81
CA ASP A 98 -14.42 -24.95 -18.02
C ASP A 98 -15.66 -25.80 -18.41
N GLN A 99 -15.90 -26.04 -19.72
CA GLN A 99 -17.00 -26.92 -20.17
C GLN A 99 -16.56 -28.13 -21.01
N THR A 100 -15.29 -28.51 -20.99
CA THR A 100 -14.75 -29.60 -21.83
C THR A 100 -14.29 -30.86 -21.08
N TYR A 101 -14.55 -31.01 -19.77
CA TYR A 101 -13.99 -32.15 -19.00
C TYR A 101 -14.98 -33.25 -18.54
N TYR A 102 -16.28 -33.17 -18.84
CA TYR A 102 -17.23 -34.29 -18.60
C TYR A 102 -18.19 -34.51 -19.78
N LYS A 103 -17.62 -34.79 -20.95
CA LYS A 103 -18.30 -35.47 -22.06
C LYS A 103 -17.31 -36.44 -22.71
N SER A 104 -17.29 -37.67 -22.22
CA SER A 104 -16.96 -38.91 -22.93
C SER A 104 -17.28 -40.09 -22.01
#